data_AF-A0A1Z8VV71-F1
#
_entry.id   AF-A0A1Z8VV71-F1
#
_cell.length_a   1.000
_cell.length_b   1.000
_cell.length_c   1.000
_cell.angle_alpha   90.00
_cell.angle_beta   90.00
_cell.angle_gamma   90.00
#
_symmetry.space_group_name_H-M   'P 1'
#
loop_
_entity.id
_entity.type
_entity.pdbx_description
1 polymer ?
#
loop_
_entity_poly.entity_id
_entity_poly.type
_entity_poly.pdbx_seq_one_letter_code
_entity_poly.pdbx_strand_id
1 'polypeptide(L)'
;MAVNKNFVVKNGLEVNTDLIFADASTEKVGIGSTIPATQLDVKGGIAVTDINATGVTTVVTLRGTTGIVTTIDAISIQATNLTVSGVSTGISVNSATNFYVSGVTTTTTLDVIGTGNMAVGIITNAQGTNLNYAGISTLGVTTTTDLTAQKLNVSGISTLATNVIFTKDASGIGATVGAAVGVVTYYGDGVNLTNVSGQGVGVRTTGAIVGYGFTILNFIGAGNTFAVDGKTVDISIAGGGGGGSVSIGSEAPDSPSSGSLWYHTEYGRTFVYFDEVTLGIGNTAVWVDAAPFNQGGQFINKYGDNALGAIGYTG
;
A
#
# COMPACT_ATOMS: atom_id res chain seq x y z
N MET A 1 87.97 -72.56 2.22
CA MET A 1 88.02 -71.10 2.45
C MET A 1 87.16 -70.44 1.39
N ALA A 2 86.04 -69.84 1.77
CA ALA A 2 85.27 -69.01 0.85
C ALA A 2 85.99 -67.66 0.74
N VAL A 3 86.50 -67.35 -0.45
CA VAL A 3 87.10 -66.04 -0.73
C VAL A 3 85.95 -65.02 -0.78
N ASN A 4 85.94 -64.05 0.13
CA ASN A 4 85.00 -62.94 0.07
C ASN A 4 85.37 -62.07 -1.15
N LYS A 5 84.43 -61.93 -2.10
CA LYS A 5 84.60 -61.18 -3.36
C LYS A 5 83.93 -59.79 -3.33
N ASN A 6 83.88 -59.14 -2.17
CA ASN A 6 83.40 -57.76 -2.12
C ASN A 6 84.38 -56.82 -2.83
N PHE A 7 83.86 -55.97 -3.72
CA PHE A 7 84.61 -54.85 -4.29
C PHE A 7 84.46 -53.62 -3.38
N VAL A 8 85.57 -52.96 -3.07
CA VAL A 8 85.58 -51.68 -2.33
C VAL A 8 85.97 -50.59 -3.31
N VAL A 9 85.08 -49.61 -3.51
CA VAL A 9 85.29 -48.47 -4.41
C VAL A 9 85.47 -47.21 -3.56
N LYS A 10 86.59 -46.49 -3.72
CA LYS A 10 86.95 -45.32 -2.89
C LYS A 10 86.84 -43.97 -3.59
N ASN A 11 86.78 -43.95 -4.92
CA ASN A 11 86.93 -42.73 -5.73
C ASN A 11 85.81 -42.56 -6.76
N GLY A 12 84.59 -42.97 -6.39
CA GLY A 12 83.45 -42.97 -7.30
C GLY A 12 83.42 -44.18 -8.24
N LEU A 13 82.29 -44.36 -8.92
CA LEU A 13 82.02 -45.48 -9.81
C LEU A 13 81.45 -44.93 -11.11
N GLU A 14 82.08 -45.22 -12.24
CA GLU A 14 81.53 -44.95 -13.57
C GLU A 14 81.35 -46.28 -14.32
N VAL A 15 80.13 -46.55 -14.75
CA VAL A 15 79.77 -47.73 -15.53
C VAL A 15 79.29 -47.22 -16.88
N ASN A 16 80.10 -47.40 -17.92
CA ASN A 16 79.90 -46.74 -19.23
C ASN A 16 79.85 -45.20 -19.08
N THR A 17 80.06 -44.46 -20.16
CA THR A 17 80.23 -43.00 -20.11
C THR A 17 79.06 -42.24 -19.49
N ASP A 18 77.89 -42.87 -19.30
CA ASP A 18 76.72 -42.23 -18.71
C ASP A 18 75.78 -43.18 -17.94
N LEU A 19 75.94 -44.51 -17.99
CA LEU A 19 74.90 -45.42 -17.48
C LEU A 19 74.76 -45.33 -15.96
N ILE A 20 75.85 -45.43 -15.20
CA ILE A 20 75.87 -45.16 -13.76
C ILE A 20 77.11 -44.35 -13.44
N PHE A 21 76.93 -43.18 -12.86
CA PHE A 21 78.02 -42.33 -12.41
C PHE A 21 77.81 -41.93 -10.95
N ALA A 22 78.68 -42.38 -10.06
CA ALA A 22 78.70 -41.98 -8.67
C ALA A 22 80.00 -41.20 -8.40
N ASP A 23 79.90 -39.93 -8.03
CA ASP A 23 81.05 -39.09 -7.73
C ASP A 23 81.16 -38.87 -6.22
N ALA A 24 82.26 -39.35 -5.66
CA ALA A 24 82.56 -39.24 -4.23
C ALA A 24 82.88 -37.80 -3.80
N SER A 25 83.29 -36.92 -4.72
CA SER A 25 83.66 -35.54 -4.40
C SER A 25 82.45 -34.63 -4.25
N THR A 26 81.38 -34.90 -5.02
CA THR A 26 80.14 -34.10 -5.01
C THR A 26 78.98 -34.80 -4.31
N GLU A 27 79.16 -36.06 -3.89
CA GLU A 27 78.14 -36.91 -3.26
C GLU A 27 76.89 -37.09 -4.14
N LYS A 28 77.09 -37.11 -5.46
CA LYS A 28 76.00 -37.23 -6.44
C LYS A 28 76.01 -38.56 -7.16
N VAL A 29 74.82 -39.01 -7.52
CA VAL A 29 74.59 -40.19 -8.37
C VAL A 29 73.80 -39.77 -9.60
N GLY A 30 74.39 -40.03 -10.77
CA GLY A 30 73.79 -39.89 -12.09
C GLY A 30 73.45 -41.24 -12.69
N ILE A 31 72.27 -41.31 -13.32
CA ILE A 31 71.89 -42.39 -14.23
C ILE A 31 71.56 -41.75 -15.58
N GLY A 32 72.28 -42.11 -16.64
CA GLY A 32 72.24 -41.43 -17.93
C GLY A 32 72.91 -40.05 -17.95
N SER A 33 73.82 -39.77 -17.00
CA SER A 33 74.57 -38.50 -16.93
C SER A 33 75.82 -38.62 -16.06
N THR A 34 76.94 -38.06 -16.53
CA THR A 34 78.19 -37.86 -15.75
C THR A 34 78.28 -36.50 -15.07
N ILE A 35 77.27 -35.64 -15.24
CA ILE A 35 77.21 -34.32 -14.59
C ILE A 35 75.84 -34.18 -13.91
N PRO A 36 75.59 -34.85 -12.78
CA PRO A 36 74.30 -34.80 -12.10
C PRO A 36 74.01 -33.40 -11.55
N ALA A 37 72.86 -32.84 -11.89
CA ALA A 37 72.45 -31.52 -11.38
C ALA A 37 72.05 -31.57 -9.90
N THR A 38 71.40 -32.65 -9.49
CA THR A 38 70.91 -32.94 -8.14
C THR A 38 71.62 -34.14 -7.51
N GLN A 39 71.36 -34.40 -6.22
CA GLN A 39 72.00 -35.50 -5.48
C GLN A 39 71.75 -36.87 -6.12
N LEU A 40 70.52 -37.09 -6.59
CA LEU A 40 70.18 -38.15 -7.52
C LEU A 40 69.61 -37.49 -8.78
N ASP A 41 70.21 -37.74 -9.94
CA ASP A 41 69.76 -37.24 -11.23
C ASP A 41 69.62 -38.42 -12.21
N VAL A 42 68.38 -38.73 -12.58
CA VAL A 42 68.06 -39.80 -13.51
C VAL A 42 67.56 -39.17 -14.80
N LYS A 43 68.33 -39.30 -15.89
CA LYS A 43 67.92 -38.89 -17.22
C LYS A 43 67.07 -40.01 -17.85
N GLY A 44 65.79 -40.03 -17.53
CA GLY A 44 64.85 -41.03 -18.05
C GLY A 44 63.63 -41.24 -17.14
N GLY A 45 62.90 -42.31 -17.39
CA GLY A 45 61.81 -42.75 -16.52
C GLY A 45 62.31 -43.59 -15.35
N ILE A 46 61.58 -43.55 -14.23
CA ILE A 46 61.82 -44.41 -13.07
C ILE A 46 60.59 -45.30 -12.89
N ALA A 47 60.77 -46.61 -13.02
CA ALA A 47 59.73 -47.59 -12.73
C ALA A 47 59.80 -47.97 -11.24
N VAL A 48 58.94 -47.36 -10.42
CA VAL A 48 58.79 -47.67 -8.99
C VAL A 48 57.35 -48.05 -8.69
N THR A 49 57.16 -48.96 -7.73
CA THR A 49 55.83 -49.33 -7.25
C THR A 49 55.24 -48.22 -6.37
N ASP A 50 56.06 -47.68 -5.48
CA ASP A 50 55.66 -46.69 -4.49
C ASP A 50 56.68 -45.56 -4.41
N ILE A 51 56.20 -44.34 -4.18
CA ILE A 51 57.01 -43.18 -3.81
C ILE A 51 56.52 -42.72 -2.43
N ASN A 52 57.38 -42.81 -1.42
CA ASN A 52 57.11 -42.25 -0.09
C ASN A 52 57.97 -41.00 0.13
N ALA A 53 57.40 -39.82 -0.13
CA ALA A 53 58.06 -38.55 0.09
C ALA A 53 57.50 -37.87 1.33
N THR A 54 58.34 -37.69 2.35
CA THR A 54 57.96 -37.03 3.62
C THR A 54 58.10 -35.50 3.57
N GLY A 55 58.71 -34.96 2.52
CA GLY A 55 58.85 -33.54 2.26
C GLY A 55 57.98 -33.07 1.09
N VAL A 56 58.53 -32.18 0.27
CA VAL A 56 57.84 -31.66 -0.92
C VAL A 56 58.26 -32.46 -2.15
N THR A 57 57.29 -32.87 -2.97
CA THR A 57 57.53 -33.42 -4.30
C THR A 57 56.88 -32.52 -5.34
N THR A 58 57.64 -32.11 -6.35
CA THR A 58 57.11 -31.33 -7.48
C THR A 58 56.85 -32.26 -8.65
N VAL A 59 55.58 -32.52 -8.95
CA VAL A 59 55.17 -33.38 -10.07
C VAL A 59 54.56 -32.50 -11.16
N VAL A 60 55.22 -32.43 -12.32
CA VAL A 60 54.71 -31.66 -13.47
C VAL A 60 53.45 -32.30 -14.05
N THR A 61 53.39 -33.63 -14.09
CA THR A 61 52.23 -34.37 -14.59
C THR A 61 52.04 -35.65 -13.80
N LEU A 62 50.90 -35.81 -13.15
CA LEU A 62 50.49 -37.04 -12.48
C LEU A 62 49.42 -37.74 -13.32
N ARG A 63 49.70 -38.96 -13.79
CA ARG A 63 48.77 -39.79 -14.59
C ARG A 63 48.81 -41.21 -14.04
N GLY A 64 47.67 -41.87 -13.92
CA GLY A 64 47.64 -43.32 -13.66
C GLY A 64 47.85 -44.14 -14.92
N THR A 65 47.97 -45.47 -14.76
CA THR A 65 48.18 -46.44 -15.86
C THR A 65 47.12 -46.33 -16.97
N THR A 66 45.89 -45.98 -16.63
CA THR A 66 44.77 -45.76 -17.57
C THR A 66 44.56 -44.30 -17.93
N GLY A 67 45.50 -43.42 -17.59
CA GLY A 67 45.38 -41.96 -17.74
C GLY A 67 44.63 -41.27 -16.60
N ILE A 68 44.06 -42.03 -15.67
CA ILE A 68 43.28 -41.54 -14.52
C ILE A 68 44.03 -41.85 -13.22
N VAL A 69 44.20 -40.85 -12.37
CA VAL A 69 44.60 -41.06 -10.96
C VAL A 69 43.35 -41.50 -10.20
N THR A 70 43.31 -42.74 -9.72
CA THR A 70 42.11 -43.33 -9.13
C THR A 70 41.70 -42.68 -7.80
N THR A 71 42.69 -42.28 -7.00
CA THR A 71 42.47 -41.63 -5.71
C THR A 71 43.53 -40.55 -5.48
N ILE A 72 43.10 -39.34 -5.13
CA ILE A 72 43.95 -38.30 -4.54
C ILE A 72 43.40 -38.04 -3.15
N ASP A 73 44.10 -38.52 -2.12
CA ASP A 73 43.78 -38.22 -0.73
C ASP A 73 44.62 -37.02 -0.28
N ALA A 74 44.05 -35.83 -0.37
CA ALA A 74 44.73 -34.58 -0.07
C ALA A 74 43.91 -33.75 0.92
N ILE A 75 44.59 -33.14 1.90
CA ILE A 75 43.98 -32.18 2.83
C ILE A 75 43.48 -30.94 2.07
N SER A 76 44.21 -30.50 1.04
CA SER A 76 43.80 -29.39 0.18
C SER A 76 44.32 -29.56 -1.25
N ILE A 77 43.54 -29.12 -2.22
CA ILE A 77 43.95 -28.99 -3.62
C ILE A 77 43.78 -27.51 -3.98
N GLN A 78 44.89 -26.82 -4.20
CA GLN A 78 44.90 -25.46 -4.75
C GLN A 78 45.24 -25.54 -6.23
N ALA A 79 44.30 -25.12 -7.09
CA ALA A 79 44.47 -25.13 -8.54
C ALA A 79 43.86 -23.87 -9.15
N THR A 80 44.54 -23.28 -10.13
CA THR A 80 43.98 -22.18 -10.95
C THR A 80 42.73 -22.64 -11.70
N ASN A 81 42.75 -23.88 -12.17
CA ASN A 81 41.59 -24.54 -12.77
C ASN A 81 41.50 -25.97 -12.22
N LEU A 82 40.39 -26.31 -11.57
CA LEU A 82 40.04 -27.69 -11.25
C LEU A 82 38.89 -28.10 -12.17
N THR A 83 39.17 -28.99 -13.13
CA THR A 83 38.13 -29.57 -13.99
C THR A 83 37.76 -30.95 -13.47
N VAL A 84 36.51 -31.13 -13.07
CA VAL A 84 35.99 -32.42 -12.63
C VAL A 84 35.03 -32.94 -13.68
N SER A 85 35.47 -33.97 -14.42
CA SER A 85 34.65 -34.68 -15.40
C SER A 85 34.18 -36.00 -14.79
N GLY A 86 32.97 -36.02 -14.23
CA GLY A 86 32.40 -37.19 -13.54
C GLY A 86 31.57 -36.81 -12.32
N VAL A 87 31.41 -37.77 -11.39
CA VAL A 87 30.75 -37.56 -10.10
C VAL A 87 31.81 -37.18 -9.07
N SER A 88 31.61 -36.07 -8.36
CA SER A 88 32.44 -35.73 -7.20
C SER A 88 31.59 -35.60 -5.94
N THR A 89 31.93 -36.41 -4.94
CA THR A 89 31.41 -36.30 -3.57
C THR A 89 32.48 -35.68 -2.69
N GLY A 90 32.19 -34.54 -2.06
CA GLY A 90 33.03 -34.01 -0.97
C GLY A 90 34.25 -33.19 -1.37
N ILE A 91 34.31 -32.60 -2.57
CA ILE A 91 35.36 -31.62 -2.89
C ILE A 91 35.02 -30.31 -2.18
N SER A 92 35.80 -29.96 -1.15
CA SER A 92 35.82 -28.62 -0.57
C SER A 92 36.74 -27.74 -1.39
N VAL A 93 36.18 -26.95 -2.31
CA VAL A 93 36.95 -26.04 -3.19
C VAL A 93 37.02 -24.66 -2.53
N ASN A 94 38.02 -24.44 -1.67
CA ASN A 94 38.14 -23.18 -0.91
C ASN A 94 38.91 -22.08 -1.65
N SER A 95 39.48 -22.35 -2.85
CA SER A 95 40.36 -21.37 -3.53
C SER A 95 40.44 -21.50 -5.05
N ALA A 96 39.51 -22.20 -5.71
CA ALA A 96 39.51 -22.22 -7.17
C ALA A 96 38.97 -20.87 -7.68
N THR A 97 39.72 -20.21 -8.58
CA THR A 97 39.22 -19.03 -9.30
C THR A 97 38.07 -19.38 -10.23
N ASN A 98 38.11 -20.59 -10.84
CA ASN A 98 37.03 -21.15 -11.65
C ASN A 98 36.77 -22.61 -11.25
N PHE A 99 35.50 -22.96 -11.01
CA PHE A 99 35.05 -24.33 -10.78
C PHE A 99 34.08 -24.74 -11.90
N TYR A 100 34.52 -25.65 -12.78
CA TYR A 100 33.72 -26.12 -13.91
C TYR A 100 33.35 -27.60 -13.71
N VAL A 101 32.05 -27.86 -13.58
CA VAL A 101 31.52 -29.22 -13.40
C VAL A 101 30.54 -29.54 -14.51
N SER A 102 30.84 -30.59 -15.27
CA SER A 102 29.92 -31.13 -16.29
C SER A 102 29.07 -32.31 -15.77
N GLY A 103 29.18 -32.63 -14.48
CA GLY A 103 28.49 -33.74 -13.80
C GLY A 103 27.66 -33.31 -12.56
N VAL A 104 27.37 -34.25 -11.66
CA VAL A 104 26.65 -34.00 -10.40
C VAL A 104 27.66 -33.73 -9.27
N THR A 105 27.49 -32.60 -8.59
CA THR A 105 28.29 -32.25 -7.40
C THR A 105 27.39 -32.16 -6.18
N THR A 106 27.75 -32.85 -5.11
CA THR A 106 27.19 -32.62 -3.77
C THR A 106 28.25 -31.91 -2.93
N THR A 107 28.13 -30.60 -2.75
CA THR A 107 28.94 -29.84 -1.78
C THR A 107 28.08 -29.44 -0.59
N THR A 108 28.69 -29.41 0.61
CA THR A 108 28.03 -28.92 1.83
C THR A 108 27.84 -27.40 1.79
N THR A 109 28.78 -26.70 1.17
CA THR A 109 28.75 -25.25 0.93
C THR A 109 29.37 -24.99 -0.44
N LEU A 110 28.85 -24.01 -1.18
CA LEU A 110 29.47 -23.46 -2.38
C LEU A 110 29.58 -21.95 -2.17
N ASP A 111 30.79 -21.45 -1.96
CA ASP A 111 31.06 -20.02 -1.87
C ASP A 111 31.43 -19.50 -3.27
N VAL A 112 30.50 -18.78 -3.91
CA VAL A 112 30.75 -18.18 -5.23
C VAL A 112 31.14 -16.73 -5.02
N ILE A 113 32.45 -16.46 -5.00
CA ILE A 113 32.97 -15.10 -4.97
C ILE A 113 33.00 -14.56 -6.42
N GLY A 114 31.85 -14.05 -6.91
CA GLY A 114 31.70 -13.50 -8.26
C GLY A 114 30.36 -13.81 -8.92
N THR A 115 30.34 -13.92 -10.25
CA THR A 115 29.17 -14.32 -11.03
C THR A 115 29.17 -15.85 -11.23
N GLY A 116 28.20 -16.55 -10.66
CA GLY A 116 27.97 -17.98 -10.92
C GLY A 116 26.70 -18.19 -11.75
N ASN A 117 26.82 -18.81 -12.92
CA ASN A 117 25.66 -19.22 -13.72
C ASN A 117 25.23 -20.63 -13.30
N MET A 118 24.18 -20.74 -12.48
CA MET A 118 23.55 -22.03 -12.19
C MET A 118 22.50 -22.32 -13.28
N ALA A 119 22.84 -23.16 -14.25
CA ALA A 119 22.02 -23.35 -15.44
C ALA A 119 20.65 -24.00 -15.17
N VAL A 120 20.57 -24.93 -14.21
CA VAL A 120 19.31 -25.57 -13.79
C VAL A 120 19.49 -26.15 -12.38
N GLY A 121 18.73 -25.65 -11.41
CA GLY A 121 18.64 -26.25 -10.09
C GLY A 121 17.44 -25.66 -9.36
N ILE A 122 16.62 -26.51 -8.75
CA ILE A 122 15.61 -26.05 -7.80
C ILE A 122 16.38 -25.38 -6.67
N ILE A 123 16.38 -24.04 -6.63
CA ILE A 123 16.84 -23.31 -5.45
C ILE A 123 15.78 -23.56 -4.38
N THR A 124 16.00 -24.53 -3.51
CA THR A 124 15.05 -24.84 -2.42
C THR A 124 15.02 -23.73 -1.37
N ASN A 125 16.13 -23.00 -1.19
CA ASN A 125 16.21 -21.81 -0.36
C ASN A 125 17.29 -20.87 -0.92
N ALA A 126 16.93 -19.62 -1.24
CA ALA A 126 17.88 -18.56 -1.56
C ALA A 126 17.75 -17.47 -0.50
N GLN A 127 18.85 -17.18 0.19
CA GLN A 127 18.94 -16.08 1.13
C GLN A 127 20.02 -15.12 0.63
N GLY A 128 19.64 -13.87 0.39
CA GLY A 128 20.54 -12.82 -0.06
C GLY A 128 19.89 -11.46 0.09
N THR A 129 20.69 -10.40 0.20
CA THR A 129 20.16 -9.02 0.26
C THR A 129 19.51 -8.59 -1.06
N ASN A 130 19.94 -9.18 -2.18
CA ASN A 130 19.46 -8.89 -3.52
C ASN A 130 19.29 -10.19 -4.31
N LEU A 131 18.05 -10.61 -4.56
CA LEU A 131 17.72 -11.68 -5.50
C LEU A 131 17.06 -11.06 -6.73
N ASN A 132 17.75 -11.08 -7.87
CA ASN A 132 17.20 -10.58 -9.13
C ASN A 132 16.79 -11.78 -10.00
N TYR A 133 15.48 -11.95 -10.21
CA TYR A 133 14.94 -13.03 -11.04
C TYR A 133 14.39 -12.44 -12.35
N ALA A 134 15.06 -12.73 -13.46
CA ALA A 134 14.62 -12.33 -14.80
C ALA A 134 13.52 -13.28 -15.30
N GLY A 135 12.31 -13.16 -14.77
CA GLY A 135 11.19 -14.03 -15.15
C GLY A 135 9.97 -13.90 -14.25
N ILE A 136 9.06 -14.87 -14.37
CA ILE A 136 7.89 -15.00 -13.50
C ILE A 136 8.35 -15.68 -12.21
N SER A 137 8.25 -14.97 -11.09
CA SER A 137 8.50 -15.54 -9.77
C SER A 137 7.16 -15.97 -9.15
N THR A 138 7.01 -17.26 -8.83
CA THR A 138 5.88 -17.77 -8.05
C THR A 138 6.29 -17.84 -6.58
N LEU A 139 5.88 -16.84 -5.79
CA LEU A 139 6.15 -16.82 -4.35
C LEU A 139 5.19 -17.78 -3.65
N GLY A 140 5.62 -19.03 -3.42
CA GLY A 140 4.88 -20.06 -2.69
C GLY A 140 4.90 -19.87 -1.18
N VAL A 141 4.92 -18.62 -0.69
CA VAL A 141 5.03 -18.30 0.74
C VAL A 141 3.70 -17.74 1.27
N THR A 142 3.43 -18.00 2.55
CA THR A 142 2.21 -17.56 3.24
C THR A 142 2.07 -16.04 3.29
N THR A 143 3.17 -15.28 3.26
CA THR A 143 3.17 -13.81 3.24
C THR A 143 4.38 -13.23 2.50
N THR A 144 4.21 -12.06 1.90
CA THR A 144 5.28 -11.22 1.34
C THR A 144 5.25 -9.86 2.03
N THR A 145 6.37 -9.36 2.51
CA THR A 145 6.50 -7.98 3.03
C THR A 145 7.28 -7.11 2.05
N ASP A 146 7.04 -5.80 2.08
CA ASP A 146 7.81 -4.80 1.31
C ASP A 146 7.82 -5.01 -0.22
N LEU A 147 6.74 -5.59 -0.77
CA LEU A 147 6.60 -5.83 -2.20
C LEU A 147 6.41 -4.50 -2.96
N THR A 148 7.41 -4.13 -3.75
CA THR A 148 7.27 -3.07 -4.76
C THR A 148 6.96 -3.69 -6.12
N ALA A 149 5.74 -3.51 -6.63
CA ALA A 149 5.31 -4.05 -7.93
C ALA A 149 4.84 -2.93 -8.86
N GLN A 150 5.22 -3.01 -10.14
CA GLN A 150 4.68 -2.09 -11.17
C GLN A 150 3.18 -2.29 -11.39
N LYS A 151 2.72 -3.54 -11.32
CA LYS A 151 1.32 -3.92 -11.39
C LYS A 151 1.06 -5.05 -10.41
N LEU A 152 0.11 -4.86 -9.51
CA LEU A 152 -0.40 -5.89 -8.61
C LEU A 152 -1.79 -6.31 -9.11
N ASN A 153 -1.97 -7.58 -9.47
CA ASN A 153 -3.27 -8.13 -9.83
C ASN A 153 -3.67 -9.17 -8.78
N VAL A 154 -4.80 -8.95 -8.10
CA VAL A 154 -5.32 -9.86 -7.08
C VAL A 154 -6.67 -10.38 -7.55
N SER A 155 -6.75 -11.69 -7.82
CA SER A 155 -7.99 -12.35 -8.26
C SER A 155 -8.97 -12.62 -7.12
N GLY A 156 -8.48 -12.60 -5.87
CA GLY A 156 -9.27 -12.79 -4.66
C GLY A 156 -9.52 -11.50 -3.88
N ILE A 157 -9.87 -11.66 -2.61
CA ILE A 157 -10.07 -10.55 -1.67
C ILE A 157 -8.71 -10.11 -1.14
N SER A 158 -8.45 -8.80 -1.13
CA SER A 158 -7.28 -8.19 -0.48
C SER A 158 -7.70 -7.49 0.80
N THR A 159 -6.95 -7.67 1.89
CA THR A 159 -7.09 -6.89 3.13
C THR A 159 -5.86 -6.02 3.29
N LEU A 160 -6.02 -4.70 3.26
CA LEU A 160 -4.95 -3.73 3.53
C LEU A 160 -5.13 -3.20 4.96
N ALA A 161 -4.17 -3.46 5.84
CA ALA A 161 -4.31 -3.23 7.27
C ALA A 161 -4.16 -1.75 7.70
N THR A 162 -3.58 -0.91 6.85
CA THR A 162 -3.26 0.49 7.15
C THR A 162 -3.76 1.41 6.04
N ASN A 163 -2.96 2.40 5.66
CA ASN A 163 -3.35 3.41 4.69
C ASN A 163 -3.27 2.85 3.27
N VAL A 164 -4.32 3.10 2.49
CA VAL A 164 -4.32 2.91 1.04
C VAL A 164 -4.26 4.27 0.39
N ILE A 165 -3.22 4.52 -0.41
CA ILE A 165 -3.02 5.78 -1.12
C ILE A 165 -3.14 5.49 -2.61
N PHE A 166 -4.12 6.10 -3.26
CA PHE A 166 -4.27 6.08 -4.72
C PHE A 166 -3.72 7.37 -5.30
N THR A 167 -2.66 7.29 -6.08
CA THR A 167 -2.10 8.42 -6.81
C THR A 167 -2.65 8.46 -8.23
N LYS A 168 -2.80 9.66 -8.79
CA LYS A 168 -3.23 9.83 -10.17
C LYS A 168 -2.23 9.21 -11.15
N ASP A 169 -2.74 8.52 -12.16
CA ASP A 169 -1.97 8.11 -13.32
C ASP A 169 -1.57 9.33 -14.18
N ALA A 170 -0.87 9.08 -15.28
CA ALA A 170 -0.47 10.12 -16.23
C ALA A 170 -1.69 10.85 -16.85
N SER A 171 -2.86 10.20 -16.87
CA SER A 171 -4.14 10.74 -17.34
C SER A 171 -4.91 11.51 -16.26
N GLY A 172 -4.37 11.60 -15.03
CA GLY A 172 -4.98 12.35 -13.93
C GLY A 172 -6.02 11.58 -13.13
N ILE A 173 -6.22 10.29 -13.41
CA ILE A 173 -7.20 9.43 -12.73
C ILE A 173 -6.49 8.69 -11.59
N GLY A 174 -6.97 8.84 -10.36
CA GLY A 174 -6.45 8.15 -9.17
C GLY A 174 -6.65 6.63 -9.23
N ALA A 175 -7.85 6.19 -8.89
CA ALA A 175 -8.25 4.80 -9.01
C ALA A 175 -9.74 4.71 -9.34
N THR A 176 -10.10 3.73 -10.17
CA THR A 176 -11.49 3.27 -10.28
C THR A 176 -11.70 2.18 -9.22
N VAL A 177 -12.44 2.52 -8.17
CA VAL A 177 -12.74 1.59 -7.07
C VAL A 177 -14.15 1.07 -7.25
N GLY A 178 -14.29 -0.25 -7.41
CA GLY A 178 -15.55 -0.93 -7.72
C GLY A 178 -15.68 -1.29 -9.21
N ALA A 179 -16.44 -2.36 -9.49
CA ALA A 179 -16.87 -2.67 -10.86
C ALA A 179 -17.88 -1.61 -11.34
N ALA A 180 -18.16 -1.57 -12.64
CA ALA A 180 -19.20 -0.69 -13.23
C ALA A 180 -20.59 -0.81 -12.56
N VAL A 181 -20.80 -1.81 -11.70
CA VAL A 181 -22.05 -2.12 -10.99
C VAL A 181 -21.84 -2.48 -9.51
N GLY A 182 -20.64 -2.26 -8.96
CA GLY A 182 -20.30 -2.65 -7.58
C GLY A 182 -20.60 -1.56 -6.54
N VAL A 183 -21.01 -1.94 -5.33
CA VAL A 183 -21.17 -1.01 -4.20
C VAL A 183 -19.81 -0.80 -3.51
N VAL A 184 -19.45 0.45 -3.26
CA VAL A 184 -18.32 0.81 -2.38
C VAL A 184 -18.89 1.17 -1.01
N THR A 185 -18.64 0.33 0.00
CA THR A 185 -18.99 0.64 1.38
C THR A 185 -17.80 1.33 2.06
N TYR A 186 -18.00 2.59 2.45
CA TYR A 186 -17.01 3.36 3.18
C TYR A 186 -17.45 3.51 4.64
N TYR A 187 -16.54 3.19 5.57
CA TYR A 187 -16.73 3.37 7.01
C TYR A 187 -15.84 4.53 7.48
N GLY A 188 -16.41 5.71 7.69
CA GLY A 188 -15.72 6.91 8.13
C GLY A 188 -16.65 8.13 8.14
N ASP A 189 -16.15 9.28 8.59
CA ASP A 189 -16.94 10.53 8.67
C ASP A 189 -17.24 11.17 7.30
N GLY A 190 -16.47 10.78 6.28
CA GLY A 190 -16.63 11.19 4.90
C GLY A 190 -16.33 12.66 4.62
N VAL A 191 -15.71 13.39 5.56
CA VAL A 191 -15.53 14.84 5.48
C VAL A 191 -14.73 15.30 4.24
N ASN A 192 -13.87 14.44 3.72
CA ASN A 192 -13.04 14.71 2.55
C ASN A 192 -13.55 14.03 1.25
N LEU A 193 -14.70 13.35 1.28
CA LEU A 193 -15.29 12.84 0.04
C LEU A 193 -15.88 14.02 -0.76
N THR A 194 -15.41 14.18 -1.99
CA THR A 194 -15.90 15.19 -2.93
C THR A 194 -16.43 14.50 -4.18
N ASN A 195 -17.25 15.20 -4.98
CA ASN A 195 -17.79 14.70 -6.26
C ASN A 195 -18.59 13.37 -6.17
N VAL A 196 -19.30 13.15 -5.06
CA VAL A 196 -20.22 12.01 -4.91
C VAL A 196 -21.53 12.31 -5.68
N SER A 197 -21.51 12.17 -7.00
CA SER A 197 -22.57 12.62 -7.93
C SER A 197 -23.79 11.70 -8.04
N GLY A 198 -24.03 10.83 -7.04
CA GLY A 198 -24.98 9.70 -7.15
C GLY A 198 -26.30 9.86 -6.39
N GLN A 199 -26.27 9.84 -5.05
CA GLN A 199 -27.46 9.69 -4.20
C GLN A 199 -27.21 10.20 -2.76
N GLY A 200 -26.31 11.17 -2.57
CA GLY A 200 -26.14 11.83 -1.27
C GLY A 200 -27.24 12.87 -1.04
N VAL A 201 -27.72 13.01 0.21
CA VAL A 201 -28.63 14.11 0.59
C VAL A 201 -27.86 15.43 0.46
N GLY A 202 -28.02 16.12 -0.66
CA GLY A 202 -27.46 17.45 -0.89
C GLY A 202 -28.49 18.52 -0.56
N VAL A 203 -28.18 19.44 0.34
CA VAL A 203 -28.98 20.66 0.55
C VAL A 203 -28.59 21.67 -0.53
N ARG A 204 -29.46 21.85 -1.52
CA ARG A 204 -29.28 22.87 -2.57
C ARG A 204 -30.03 24.13 -2.16
N THR A 205 -29.40 25.29 -2.29
CA THR A 205 -30.12 26.57 -2.38
C THR A 205 -30.05 27.05 -3.82
N THR A 206 -30.98 27.90 -4.25
CA THR A 206 -31.03 28.41 -5.63
C THR A 206 -29.71 29.06 -6.01
N GLY A 207 -28.89 28.34 -6.80
CA GLY A 207 -27.64 28.81 -7.37
C GLY A 207 -26.33 28.28 -6.75
N ALA A 208 -26.35 27.57 -5.61
CA ALA A 208 -25.12 26.99 -5.04
C ALA A 208 -25.38 25.80 -4.08
N ILE A 209 -24.38 24.93 -3.95
CA ILE A 209 -24.38 23.83 -2.96
C ILE A 209 -23.86 24.40 -1.64
N VAL A 210 -24.64 24.33 -0.55
CA VAL A 210 -24.28 24.93 0.76
C VAL A 210 -23.64 23.91 1.73
N GLY A 211 -23.52 22.65 1.35
CA GLY A 211 -22.67 21.66 2.02
C GLY A 211 -23.40 20.44 2.58
N TYR A 212 -22.60 19.46 3.01
CA TYR A 212 -23.03 18.14 3.47
C TYR A 212 -22.96 17.97 5.00
N GLY A 213 -22.78 19.06 5.76
CA GLY A 213 -22.42 19.03 7.19
C GLY A 213 -23.57 18.78 8.17
N PHE A 214 -24.82 18.86 7.74
CA PHE A 214 -25.99 18.54 8.58
C PHE A 214 -26.54 17.17 8.20
N THR A 215 -26.57 16.23 9.14
CA THR A 215 -27.12 14.88 8.93
C THR A 215 -28.64 14.84 9.04
N ILE A 216 -29.24 15.86 9.66
CA ILE A 216 -30.69 16.00 9.88
C ILE A 216 -31.07 17.47 9.70
N LEU A 217 -32.03 17.74 8.83
CA LEU A 217 -32.73 19.03 8.75
C LEU A 217 -34.06 18.88 9.49
N ASN A 218 -34.22 19.62 10.58
CA ASN A 218 -35.45 19.60 11.37
C ASN A 218 -36.32 20.82 11.01
N PHE A 219 -37.47 20.58 10.40
CA PHE A 219 -38.42 21.62 9.99
C PHE A 219 -39.51 21.77 11.05
N ILE A 220 -39.35 22.75 11.95
CA ILE A 220 -40.29 23.02 13.04
C ILE A 220 -41.14 24.25 12.70
N GLY A 221 -42.42 24.24 13.07
CA GLY A 221 -43.36 25.36 12.90
C GLY A 221 -44.31 25.21 11.71
N ALA A 222 -45.40 25.98 11.73
CA ALA A 222 -46.34 26.10 10.61
C ALA A 222 -45.73 27.00 9.50
N GLY A 223 -45.99 26.71 8.22
CA GLY A 223 -45.47 27.46 7.07
C GLY A 223 -44.37 26.75 6.26
N ASN A 224 -43.89 25.60 6.73
CA ASN A 224 -43.06 24.69 5.92
C ASN A 224 -43.96 23.97 4.91
N THR A 225 -43.63 24.05 3.63
CA THR A 225 -44.32 23.35 2.54
C THR A 225 -43.37 22.35 1.92
N PHE A 226 -43.81 21.10 1.76
CA PHE A 226 -43.03 20.04 1.11
C PHE A 226 -43.72 19.65 -0.20
N ALA A 227 -43.05 19.85 -1.34
CA ALA A 227 -43.53 19.43 -2.65
C ALA A 227 -42.56 18.42 -3.26
N VAL A 228 -43.07 17.31 -3.78
CA VAL A 228 -42.24 16.32 -4.49
C VAL A 228 -42.24 16.68 -5.97
N ASP A 229 -41.06 17.00 -6.52
CA ASP A 229 -40.85 17.17 -7.97
C ASP A 229 -39.86 16.11 -8.47
N GLY A 230 -40.39 15.03 -9.06
CA GLY A 230 -39.60 13.90 -9.50
C GLY A 230 -38.83 13.22 -8.36
N LYS A 231 -37.52 13.48 -8.26
CA LYS A 231 -36.61 12.92 -7.24
C LYS A 231 -36.18 13.96 -6.19
N THR A 232 -36.66 15.19 -6.27
CA THR A 232 -36.38 16.24 -5.29
C THR A 232 -37.60 16.49 -4.40
N VAL A 233 -37.35 16.91 -3.17
CA VAL A 233 -38.37 17.49 -2.29
C VAL A 233 -38.04 18.98 -2.18
N ASP A 234 -38.89 19.81 -2.79
CA ASP A 234 -38.79 21.25 -2.67
C ASP A 234 -39.41 21.66 -1.34
N ILE A 235 -38.60 22.38 -0.54
CA ILE A 235 -39.00 22.83 0.78
C ILE A 235 -39.06 24.34 0.77
N SER A 236 -40.27 24.87 0.86
CA SER A 236 -40.52 26.31 0.96
C SER A 236 -40.90 26.67 2.38
N ILE A 237 -40.20 27.66 2.95
CA ILE A 237 -40.51 28.22 4.27
C ILE A 237 -41.22 29.55 4.00
N ALA A 238 -42.54 29.50 3.82
CA ALA A 238 -43.33 30.71 3.75
C ALA A 238 -43.49 31.24 5.18
N GLY A 239 -42.92 32.41 5.48
CA GLY A 239 -43.17 33.07 6.76
C GLY A 239 -44.68 33.26 6.93
N GLY A 240 -45.26 32.68 7.98
CA GLY A 240 -46.70 32.73 8.24
C GLY A 240 -47.18 34.16 8.46
N GLY A 241 -47.72 34.79 7.43
CA GLY A 241 -48.42 36.08 7.54
C GLY A 241 -49.77 35.87 8.20
N GLY A 242 -49.90 36.24 9.48
CA GLY A 242 -51.18 36.29 10.17
C GLY A 242 -52.07 37.39 9.60
N GLY A 243 -52.91 37.05 8.63
CA GLY A 243 -53.97 37.93 8.14
C GLY A 243 -55.24 37.70 8.93
N GLY A 244 -55.59 38.61 9.85
CA GLY A 244 -56.91 38.61 10.49
C GLY A 244 -57.99 38.92 9.46
N SER A 245 -58.93 38.00 9.25
CA SER A 245 -60.12 38.25 8.43
C SER A 245 -61.11 39.15 9.17
N VAL A 246 -61.83 40.00 8.44
CA VAL A 246 -62.92 40.84 8.98
C VAL A 246 -64.23 40.03 8.97
N SER A 247 -64.91 39.90 10.12
CA SER A 247 -66.24 39.27 10.20
C SER A 247 -67.30 40.18 9.59
N ILE A 248 -68.36 39.64 8.99
CA ILE A 248 -69.42 40.43 8.34
C ILE A 248 -70.80 39.89 8.78
N GLY A 249 -71.67 40.74 9.30
CA GLY A 249 -73.01 40.32 9.76
C GLY A 249 -73.86 41.46 10.32
N SER A 250 -75.14 41.19 10.62
CA SER A 250 -76.05 42.14 11.28
C SER A 250 -76.02 42.03 12.81
N GLU A 251 -75.34 41.02 13.35
CA GLU A 251 -75.13 40.82 14.79
C GLU A 251 -73.63 40.75 15.09
N ALA A 252 -73.24 41.18 16.28
CA ALA A 252 -71.85 41.20 16.70
C ALA A 252 -71.29 39.76 16.78
N PRO A 253 -70.06 39.50 16.29
CA PRO A 253 -69.45 38.17 16.42
C PRO A 253 -69.29 37.76 17.88
N ASP A 254 -69.63 36.50 18.16
CA ASP A 254 -69.40 35.89 19.47
C ASP A 254 -67.91 35.68 19.73
N SER A 255 -67.49 35.82 21.00
CA SER A 255 -66.12 35.54 21.47
C SER A 255 -64.98 36.24 20.69
N PRO A 256 -65.02 37.56 20.42
CA PRO A 256 -63.95 38.25 19.71
C PRO A 256 -62.68 38.41 20.57
N SER A 257 -61.51 38.46 19.91
CA SER A 257 -60.26 38.88 20.56
C SER A 257 -60.04 40.38 20.36
N SER A 258 -59.31 41.04 21.26
CA SER A 258 -58.90 42.45 21.08
C SER A 258 -58.26 42.66 19.70
N GLY A 259 -58.72 43.67 18.95
CA GLY A 259 -58.30 43.93 17.58
C GLY A 259 -59.08 43.18 16.48
N SER A 260 -60.04 42.32 16.83
CA SER A 260 -60.95 41.72 15.85
C SER A 260 -61.73 42.80 15.12
N LEU A 261 -61.94 42.64 13.81
CA LEU A 261 -62.71 43.57 12.99
C LEU A 261 -64.05 42.94 12.59
N TRP A 262 -65.12 43.73 12.63
CA TRP A 262 -66.46 43.32 12.21
C TRP A 262 -67.12 44.41 11.36
N TYR A 263 -67.67 44.06 10.20
CA TYR A 263 -68.50 44.95 9.39
C TYR A 263 -69.98 44.66 9.63
N HIS A 264 -70.69 45.64 10.19
CA HIS A 264 -72.12 45.55 10.43
C HIS A 264 -72.88 45.85 9.13
N THR A 265 -73.60 44.88 8.59
CA THR A 265 -74.24 45.00 7.27
C THR A 265 -75.40 45.99 7.24
N GLU A 266 -76.18 46.10 8.33
CA GLU A 266 -77.31 47.04 8.40
C GLU A 266 -76.88 48.49 8.64
N TYR A 267 -75.90 48.73 9.50
CA TYR A 267 -75.37 50.08 9.74
C TYR A 267 -74.34 50.52 8.67
N GLY A 268 -73.77 49.57 7.93
CA GLY A 268 -72.74 49.83 6.92
C GLY A 268 -71.42 50.32 7.52
N ARG A 269 -71.11 49.97 8.76
CA ARG A 269 -69.95 50.47 9.52
C ARG A 269 -69.05 49.33 9.99
N THR A 270 -67.75 49.63 10.11
CA THR A 270 -66.76 48.69 10.67
C THR A 270 -66.54 48.99 12.14
N PHE A 271 -66.53 47.94 12.95
CA PHE A 271 -66.25 47.95 14.36
C PHE A 271 -64.94 47.21 14.64
N VAL A 272 -64.24 47.64 15.68
CA VAL A 272 -63.10 46.94 16.27
C VAL A 272 -63.48 46.49 17.66
N TYR A 273 -63.19 45.23 18.00
CA TYR A 273 -63.37 44.76 19.37
C TYR A 273 -62.24 45.32 20.23
N PHE A 274 -62.60 46.14 21.20
CA PHE A 274 -61.66 46.79 22.11
C PHE A 274 -61.90 46.25 23.51
N ASP A 275 -60.97 45.42 23.95
CA ASP A 275 -60.96 44.87 25.31
C ASP A 275 -59.91 45.61 26.14
N GLU A 276 -60.39 46.54 26.96
CA GLU A 276 -59.55 47.33 27.86
C GLU A 276 -58.95 46.49 29.00
N VAL A 277 -59.61 45.38 29.37
CA VAL A 277 -59.15 44.46 30.41
C VAL A 277 -57.91 43.72 29.92
N THR A 278 -57.96 43.17 28.70
CA THR A 278 -56.80 42.50 28.08
C THR A 278 -55.63 43.47 27.84
N LEU A 279 -55.92 44.74 27.57
CA LEU A 279 -54.90 45.78 27.36
C LEU A 279 -54.40 46.45 28.65
N GLY A 280 -55.04 46.19 29.81
CA GLY A 280 -54.65 46.74 31.11
C GLY A 280 -54.92 48.24 31.29
N ILE A 281 -55.82 48.81 30.49
CA ILE A 281 -56.09 50.26 30.43
C ILE A 281 -57.50 50.66 30.90
N GLY A 282 -58.33 49.69 31.27
CA GLY A 282 -59.70 49.92 31.70
C GLY A 282 -60.42 48.64 32.13
N ASN A 283 -61.74 48.71 32.25
CA ASN A 283 -62.57 47.64 32.78
C ASN A 283 -63.69 47.20 31.83
N THR A 284 -63.71 47.72 30.59
CA THR A 284 -64.76 47.42 29.62
C THR A 284 -64.23 46.62 28.44
N ALA A 285 -65.09 45.81 27.83
CA ALA A 285 -64.80 45.11 26.59
C ALA A 285 -66.00 45.25 25.67
N VAL A 286 -65.84 46.00 24.59
CA VAL A 286 -66.95 46.44 23.73
C VAL A 286 -66.53 46.53 22.27
N TRP A 287 -67.51 46.42 21.38
CA TRP A 287 -67.33 46.78 19.97
C TRP A 287 -67.35 48.30 19.82
N VAL A 288 -66.23 48.85 19.36
CA VAL A 288 -66.06 50.29 19.12
C VAL A 288 -66.20 50.55 17.63
N ASP A 289 -67.04 51.51 17.27
CA ASP A 289 -67.21 51.92 15.89
C ASP A 289 -65.93 52.60 15.38
N ALA A 290 -65.31 51.99 14.38
CA ALA A 290 -64.05 52.45 13.78
C ALA A 290 -64.26 53.21 12.48
N ALA A 291 -65.51 53.33 11.99
CA ALA A 291 -65.80 54.06 10.76
C ALA A 291 -65.93 55.57 11.05
N PRO A 292 -65.28 56.47 10.28
CA PRO A 292 -65.46 57.91 10.43
C PRO A 292 -66.91 58.30 10.12
N PHE A 293 -67.49 59.22 10.91
CA PHE A 293 -68.86 59.69 10.70
C PHE A 293 -68.99 60.44 9.38
N ASN A 294 -69.87 59.97 8.48
CA ASN A 294 -70.15 60.67 7.23
C ASN A 294 -71.29 61.67 7.42
N GLN A 295 -71.06 62.71 8.25
CA GLN A 295 -71.88 63.92 8.22
C GLN A 295 -71.15 65.00 7.42
N GLY A 296 -71.33 64.99 6.10
CA GLY A 296 -71.27 66.19 5.26
C GLY A 296 -70.11 67.17 5.47
N GLY A 297 -68.88 66.71 5.71
CA GLY A 297 -67.68 67.56 5.57
C GLY A 297 -67.43 68.59 6.67
N GLN A 298 -67.86 68.38 7.92
CA GLN A 298 -67.34 69.16 9.06
C GLN A 298 -66.31 68.34 9.84
N PHE A 299 -65.04 68.72 9.72
CA PHE A 299 -63.98 68.26 10.59
C PHE A 299 -64.33 68.64 12.04
N ILE A 300 -64.48 67.67 12.94
CA ILE A 300 -64.44 67.95 14.37
C ILE A 300 -63.01 68.39 14.69
N ASN A 301 -62.84 69.70 14.89
CA ASN A 301 -61.58 70.27 15.34
C ASN A 301 -61.24 69.73 16.74
N LYS A 302 -60.12 69.02 16.78
CA LYS A 302 -59.14 68.85 17.86
C LYS A 302 -59.36 69.68 19.16
N TYR A 303 -59.23 68.95 20.27
CA TYR A 303 -59.07 69.33 21.68
C TYR A 303 -60.31 69.84 22.45
N GLY A 304 -60.77 69.00 23.39
CA GLY A 304 -61.21 69.51 24.69
C GLY A 304 -62.69 69.46 25.04
N ASP A 305 -63.58 69.03 24.14
CA ASP A 305 -65.01 68.90 24.47
C ASP A 305 -65.52 67.48 24.25
N ASN A 306 -66.27 67.00 25.23
CA ASN A 306 -66.85 65.67 25.36
C ASN A 306 -67.52 65.22 24.05
N ALA A 307 -66.89 64.26 23.36
CA ALA A 307 -67.54 63.52 22.30
C ALA A 307 -68.67 62.66 22.92
N LEU A 308 -69.86 63.25 23.03
CA LEU A 308 -71.13 62.53 23.15
C LEU A 308 -71.50 61.98 21.76
N GLY A 309 -70.60 61.20 21.16
CA GLY A 309 -70.95 60.27 20.09
C GLY A 309 -71.54 59.04 20.76
N ALA A 310 -72.75 58.65 20.39
CA ALA A 310 -73.47 57.51 20.97
C ALA A 310 -72.52 56.31 21.18
N ILE A 311 -72.22 56.04 22.45
CA ILE A 311 -71.23 55.07 22.90
C ILE A 311 -71.92 53.71 22.92
N GLY A 312 -71.45 52.81 22.05
CA GLY A 312 -71.66 51.35 22.17
C GLY A 312 -73.03 50.84 21.74
N TYR A 313 -73.01 49.78 20.92
CA TYR A 313 -74.13 48.84 20.87
C TYR A 313 -73.97 47.90 22.08
N THR A 314 -74.92 47.92 23.02
CA THR A 314 -74.96 47.03 24.20
C THR A 314 -76.13 46.05 24.11
N GLY A 315 -76.40 45.55 22.91
CA GLY A 315 -77.38 44.49 22.65
C GLY A 315 -76.71 43.13 22.60
#